data_AF-A0A920QB30-F1
#
_entry.id   AF-A0A920QB30-F1
#
_cell.length_a   1.000
_cell.length_b   1.000
_cell.length_c   1.000
_cell.angle_alpha   90.00
_cell.angle_beta   90.00
_cell.angle_gamma   90.00
#
_symmetry.space_group_name_H-M   'P 1'
#
loop_
_entity.id
_entity.type
_entity.pdbx_description
1 polymer ?
#
loop_
_entity_poly.entity_id
_entity_poly.type
_entity_poly.pdbx_seq_one_letter_code
_entity_poly.pdbx_strand_id
1 'polypeptide(L)'
;MPDRWEIAQGFDLQDAGDALLDADGDRLTNLQEYAAGTDPHDAESGLKLELIRLPNGMLRVSFEGVQGKSYSLQSSMLLGQEWQPLSNFFPKTSSKVSRTISPRVSPERFFRLITPAIP
;
A
#
# COMPACT_ATOMS: atom_id res chain seq x y z
N MET A 1 -9.31 -4.87 15.01
CA MET A 1 -9.83 -4.22 13.78
C MET A 1 -11.28 -3.84 14.06
N PRO A 2 -12.11 -3.29 13.15
CA PRO A 2 -13.53 -3.10 13.48
C PRO A 2 -14.25 -4.45 13.51
N ASP A 3 -15.19 -4.66 14.45
CA ASP A 3 -15.95 -5.90 14.61
C ASP A 3 -16.58 -6.38 13.29
N ARG A 4 -17.17 -5.43 12.53
CA ARG A 4 -17.78 -5.73 11.23
C ARG A 4 -16.80 -6.34 10.22
N TRP A 5 -15.53 -5.95 10.29
CA TRP A 5 -14.50 -6.47 9.41
C TRP A 5 -13.99 -7.81 9.94
N GLU A 6 -13.79 -7.94 11.26
CA GLU A 6 -13.42 -9.21 11.89
C GLU A 6 -14.44 -10.31 11.60
N ILE A 7 -15.75 -10.04 11.72
CA ILE A 7 -16.82 -10.97 11.35
C ILE A 7 -16.73 -11.35 9.87
N ALA A 8 -16.51 -10.37 8.99
CA ALA A 8 -16.45 -10.62 7.54
C ALA A 8 -15.26 -11.49 7.14
N GLN A 9 -14.16 -11.40 7.91
CA GLN A 9 -12.93 -12.17 7.71
C GLN A 9 -12.86 -13.44 8.57
N GLY A 10 -13.86 -13.71 9.40
CA GLY A 10 -13.88 -14.90 10.27
C GLY A 10 -12.87 -14.87 11.43
N PHE A 11 -12.42 -13.69 11.86
CA PHE A 11 -11.57 -13.52 13.05
C PHE A 11 -12.38 -13.52 14.35
N ASP A 12 -11.71 -13.79 15.49
CA ASP A 12 -12.36 -13.79 16.79
C ASP A 12 -12.52 -12.35 17.32
N LEU A 13 -13.77 -11.92 17.49
CA LEU A 13 -14.14 -10.63 18.06
C LEU A 13 -13.62 -10.43 19.50
N GLN A 14 -13.31 -11.50 20.20
CA GLN A 14 -12.80 -11.47 21.57
C GLN A 14 -11.28 -11.56 21.64
N ASP A 15 -10.60 -11.81 20.51
CA ASP A 15 -9.15 -11.87 20.44
C ASP A 15 -8.57 -10.74 19.58
N ALA A 16 -8.21 -9.64 20.24
CA ALA A 16 -7.50 -8.55 19.58
C ALA A 16 -6.10 -8.95 19.06
N GLY A 17 -5.56 -10.08 19.50
CA GLY A 17 -4.29 -10.65 19.06
C GLY A 17 -4.31 -11.08 17.59
N ASP A 18 -5.48 -11.45 17.06
CA ASP A 18 -5.64 -11.82 15.64
C ASP A 18 -5.18 -10.70 14.71
N ALA A 19 -5.28 -9.43 15.13
CA ALA A 19 -4.80 -8.28 14.37
C ALA A 19 -3.29 -8.32 14.05
N LEU A 20 -2.52 -9.01 14.89
CA LEU A 20 -1.06 -9.14 14.79
C LEU A 20 -0.63 -10.43 14.05
N LEU A 21 -1.57 -11.34 13.79
CA LEU A 21 -1.32 -12.56 13.05
C LEU A 21 -1.25 -12.27 11.54
N ASP A 22 -0.58 -13.18 10.85
CA ASP A 22 -0.46 -13.25 9.40
C ASP A 22 -1.21 -14.53 8.99
N ALA A 23 -2.46 -14.36 8.57
CA ALA A 23 -3.39 -15.48 8.38
C ALA A 23 -3.14 -16.25 7.07
N ASP A 24 -2.62 -15.59 6.04
CA ASP A 24 -2.34 -16.18 4.73
C ASP A 24 -0.84 -16.47 4.47
N GLY A 25 0.05 -15.97 5.32
CA GLY A 25 1.49 -16.22 5.27
C GLY A 25 2.27 -15.30 4.34
N ASP A 26 1.71 -14.14 3.96
CA ASP A 26 2.34 -13.18 3.02
C ASP A 26 3.28 -12.17 3.70
N ARG A 27 3.40 -12.25 5.04
CA ARG A 27 4.17 -11.39 5.95
C ARG A 27 3.53 -10.02 6.22
N LEU A 28 2.29 -9.82 5.84
CA LEU A 28 1.47 -8.71 6.32
C LEU A 28 0.62 -9.20 7.49
N THR A 29 0.46 -8.35 8.50
CA THR A 29 -0.49 -8.68 9.56
C THR A 29 -1.92 -8.37 9.11
N ASN A 30 -2.90 -9.05 9.68
CA ASN A 30 -4.33 -8.80 9.42
C ASN A 30 -4.70 -7.32 9.58
N LEU A 31 -4.07 -6.62 10.55
CA LEU A 31 -4.24 -5.17 10.73
C LEU A 31 -3.67 -4.34 9.57
N GLN A 32 -2.50 -4.70 9.05
CA GLN A 32 -1.88 -4.03 7.91
C GLN A 32 -2.74 -4.21 6.65
N GLU A 33 -3.29 -5.40 6.47
CA GLU A 33 -4.19 -5.72 5.37
C GLU A 33 -5.52 -4.97 5.48
N TYR A 34 -6.10 -4.93 6.68
CA TYR A 34 -7.23 -4.06 6.97
C TYR A 34 -6.94 -2.59 6.62
N ALA A 35 -5.76 -2.08 6.97
CA ALA A 35 -5.35 -0.71 6.66
C ALA A 35 -5.22 -0.50 5.15
N ALA A 36 -4.66 -1.47 4.42
CA ALA A 36 -4.49 -1.44 2.97
C ALA A 36 -5.79 -1.70 2.17
N GLY A 37 -6.79 -2.33 2.79
CA GLY A 37 -8.01 -2.79 2.14
C GLY A 37 -7.81 -4.06 1.31
N THR A 38 -6.82 -4.87 1.68
CA THR A 38 -6.48 -6.14 1.04
C THR A 38 -7.16 -7.31 1.79
N ASP A 39 -7.00 -8.52 1.28
CA ASP A 39 -7.67 -9.72 1.79
C ASP A 39 -6.72 -10.55 2.68
N PRO A 40 -6.98 -10.66 4.00
CA PRO A 40 -6.13 -11.38 4.95
C PRO A 40 -6.07 -12.90 4.78
N HIS A 41 -6.81 -13.45 3.81
CA HIS A 41 -6.81 -14.88 3.48
C HIS A 41 -6.24 -15.16 2.09
N ASP A 42 -5.71 -14.16 1.39
CA ASP A 42 -5.15 -14.29 0.05
C ASP A 42 -3.78 -13.60 -0.05
N ALA A 43 -2.72 -14.41 -0.01
CA ALA A 43 -1.34 -13.93 -0.06
C ALA A 43 -0.99 -13.18 -1.35
N GLU A 44 -1.84 -13.26 -2.39
CA GLU A 44 -1.68 -12.46 -3.60
C GLU A 44 -2.29 -11.05 -3.48
N SER A 45 -3.15 -10.82 -2.49
CA SER A 45 -3.93 -9.60 -2.26
C SER A 45 -3.14 -8.45 -1.63
N GLY A 46 -1.87 -8.64 -1.25
CA GLY A 46 -1.07 -7.58 -0.62
C GLY A 46 -0.86 -6.30 -1.47
N LEU A 47 -0.52 -5.20 -0.80
CA LEU A 47 -0.25 -3.90 -1.44
C LEU A 47 1.05 -3.92 -2.26
N LYS A 48 0.95 -4.29 -3.53
CA LYS A 48 2.08 -4.41 -4.47
C LYS A 48 2.28 -3.12 -5.29
N LEU A 49 3.49 -2.55 -5.19
CA LEU A 49 3.90 -1.39 -5.97
C LEU A 49 4.66 -1.83 -7.23
N GLU A 50 4.09 -1.55 -8.40
CA GLU A 50 4.75 -1.66 -9.70
C GLU A 50 5.34 -0.30 -10.12
N LEU A 51 6.62 -0.27 -10.44
CA LEU A 51 7.30 0.92 -10.94
C LEU A 51 8.01 0.61 -12.25
N ILE A 52 7.63 1.35 -13.30
CA ILE A 52 8.24 1.25 -14.61
C ILE A 52 8.88 2.58 -14.96
N ARG A 53 10.19 2.58 -15.19
CA ARG A 53 10.91 3.74 -15.72
C ARG A 53 10.73 3.80 -17.24
N LEU A 54 10.11 4.88 -17.71
CA LEU A 54 9.86 5.11 -19.12
C LEU A 54 11.10 5.73 -19.79
N PRO A 55 11.29 5.55 -21.11
CA PRO A 55 12.46 6.10 -21.84
C PRO A 55 12.62 7.62 -21.75
N ASN A 56 11.52 8.34 -21.55
CA ASN A 56 11.51 9.79 -21.37
C ASN A 56 11.91 10.24 -19.94
N GLY A 57 12.36 9.30 -19.09
CA GLY A 57 12.77 9.58 -17.71
C GLY A 57 11.63 9.67 -16.70
N MET A 58 10.36 9.58 -17.14
CA MET A 58 9.21 9.53 -16.24
C MET A 58 9.07 8.16 -15.57
N LEU A 59 8.37 8.10 -14.46
CA LEU A 59 8.01 6.86 -13.78
C LEU A 59 6.51 6.61 -13.95
N ARG A 60 6.14 5.42 -14.41
CA ARG A 60 4.78 4.90 -14.28
C ARG A 60 4.68 4.13 -12.98
N VAL A 61 3.79 4.60 -12.13
CA VAL A 61 3.45 4.02 -10.84
C VAL A 61 2.15 3.25 -11.04
N SER A 62 2.11 1.99 -10.63
CA SER A 62 0.90 1.18 -10.68
C SER A 62 0.75 0.31 -9.43
N PHE A 63 -0.48 0.16 -8.95
CA PHE A 63 -0.86 -0.67 -7.80
C PHE A 63 -2.38 -0.88 -7.78
N GLU A 64 -2.86 -1.88 -7.06
CA GLU A 64 -4.30 -2.04 -6.83
C GLU A 64 -4.78 -1.05 -5.77
N GLY A 65 -5.57 -0.06 -6.17
CA GLY A 65 -6.11 0.94 -5.25
C GLY A 65 -7.48 0.53 -4.76
N VAL A 66 -7.75 0.71 -3.47
CA VAL A 66 -9.06 0.42 -2.86
C VAL A 66 -9.86 1.70 -2.66
N GLN A 67 -11.16 1.67 -2.99
CA GLN A 67 -12.05 2.82 -2.79
C GLN A 67 -12.06 3.27 -1.33
N GLY A 68 -11.94 4.58 -1.11
CA GLY A 68 -11.99 5.17 0.24
C GLY A 68 -10.70 5.03 1.05
N LYS A 69 -9.68 4.34 0.51
CA LYS A 69 -8.32 4.35 1.06
C LYS A 69 -7.51 5.49 0.44
N SER A 70 -6.41 5.83 1.09
CA SER A 70 -5.45 6.82 0.61
C SER A 70 -4.06 6.23 0.62
N TYR A 71 -3.28 6.56 -0.41
CA TYR A 71 -1.92 6.05 -0.56
C TYR A 71 -0.96 7.20 -0.79
N SER A 72 0.24 7.12 -0.21
CA SER A 72 1.33 8.05 -0.49
C SER A 72 2.51 7.29 -1.07
N LEU A 73 2.91 7.69 -2.28
CA LEU A 73 4.19 7.28 -2.84
C LEU A 73 5.26 8.20 -2.27
N GLN A 74 6.26 7.59 -1.64
CA GLN A 74 7.40 8.28 -1.08
C GLN A 74 8.68 7.84 -1.77
N SER A 75 9.69 8.71 -1.72
CA SER A 75 11.02 8.40 -2.22
C SER A 75 12.09 8.80 -1.22
N SER A 76 13.19 8.06 -1.20
CA SER A 76 14.39 8.42 -0.46
C SER A 76 15.63 8.17 -1.32
N MET A 77 16.69 8.94 -1.11
CA MET A 77 17.94 8.77 -1.86
C MET A 77 18.73 7.53 -1.38
N LEU A 78 18.58 7.14 -0.11
CA LEU A 78 19.28 6.02 0.49
C LEU A 78 18.32 5.27 1.42
N LEU A 79 18.50 3.94 1.54
CA LEU A 79 17.79 3.16 2.55
C LEU A 79 18.22 3.63 3.96
N GLY A 80 17.24 3.92 4.82
CA GLY A 80 17.48 4.38 6.20
C GLY A 80 17.54 5.89 6.40
N GLN A 81 17.37 6.69 5.32
CA GLN A 81 17.18 8.14 5.42
C GLN A 81 15.69 8.52 5.49
N GLU A 82 15.41 9.80 5.72
CA GLU A 82 14.05 10.34 5.69
C GLU A 82 13.40 10.09 4.31
N TRP A 83 12.11 9.73 4.34
CA TRP A 83 11.31 9.48 3.14
C TRP A 83 10.50 10.72 2.81
N GLN A 84 10.68 11.26 1.60
CA GLN A 84 9.95 12.44 1.15
C GLN A 84 8.70 12.04 0.36
N PRO A 85 7.54 12.68 0.62
CA PRO A 85 6.34 12.44 -0.15
C PRO A 85 6.53 12.91 -1.60
N LEU A 86 6.15 12.06 -2.55
CA LEU A 86 6.24 12.34 -3.98
C LEU A 86 4.86 12.55 -4.61
N SER A 87 3.88 11.70 -4.26
CA SER A 87 2.51 11.84 -4.75
C SER A 87 1.51 11.12 -3.86
N ASN A 88 0.34 11.71 -3.68
CA ASN A 88 -0.78 11.08 -2.99
C ASN A 88 -1.82 10.59 -4.00
N PHE A 89 -2.49 9.49 -3.65
CA PHE A 89 -3.50 8.82 -4.45
C PHE A 89 -4.75 8.60 -3.59
N PHE A 90 -5.90 8.91 -4.18
CA PHE A 90 -7.21 8.77 -3.54
C PHE A 90 -8.13 8.01 -4.52
N PRO A 91 -8.03 6.68 -4.60
CA PRO A 91 -8.84 5.89 -5.53
C PRO A 91 -10.33 6.09 -5.28
N LYS A 92 -11.05 6.42 -6.34
CA LYS A 92 -12.52 6.57 -6.30
C LYS A 92 -13.25 5.23 -6.47
N THR A 93 -12.55 4.23 -7.00
CA THR A 93 -13.03 2.87 -7.27
C THR A 93 -11.95 1.89 -6.85
N SER A 94 -12.33 0.69 -6.42
CA SER A 94 -11.38 -0.40 -6.17
C SER A 94 -10.92 -0.99 -7.50
N SER A 95 -9.73 -0.60 -7.95
CA SER A 95 -9.19 -0.95 -9.26
C SER A 95 -7.71 -0.55 -9.38
N LYS A 96 -7.01 -1.10 -10.38
CA LYS A 96 -5.65 -0.71 -10.72
C LYS A 96 -5.52 0.81 -10.93
N VAL A 97 -4.75 1.44 -10.06
CA VAL A 97 -4.28 2.81 -10.20
C VAL A 97 -3.07 2.79 -11.11
N SER A 98 -3.04 3.65 -12.13
CA SER A 98 -1.87 3.84 -12.99
C SER A 98 -1.64 5.31 -13.26
N ARG A 99 -0.50 5.84 -12.83
CA ARG A 99 -0.17 7.26 -12.98
C ARG A 99 1.28 7.43 -13.41
N THR A 100 1.48 8.26 -14.42
CA THR A 100 2.82 8.71 -14.80
C THR A 100 3.18 9.95 -13.98
N ILE A 101 4.32 9.91 -13.31
CA ILE A 101 4.86 11.02 -12.54
C ILE A 101 6.26 11.37 -13.03
N SER A 102 6.61 12.65 -12.97
CA SER A 102 7.98 13.09 -13.20
C SER A 102 8.74 12.94 -11.88
N PRO A 103 9.75 12.06 -11.78
CA PRO A 103 10.63 12.07 -10.62
C PRO A 103 11.39 13.40 -10.67
N ARG A 104 10.97 14.36 -9.84
CA ARG A 104 11.72 15.59 -9.66
C ARG A 104 13.05 15.19 -9.00
N VAL A 105 14.11 15.11 -9.80
CA VAL A 105 15.53 14.97 -9.44
C VAL A 105 16.02 13.55 -9.03
N SER A 106 17.20 13.20 -9.57
CA SER A 106 18.08 12.03 -9.38
C SER A 106 17.58 10.61 -9.78
N PRO A 107 18.39 9.84 -10.53
CA PRO A 107 18.03 8.49 -11.00
C PRO A 107 18.02 7.43 -9.90
N GLU A 108 18.80 7.63 -8.84
CA GLU A 108 18.97 6.70 -7.73
C GLU A 108 18.11 7.12 -6.54
N ARG A 109 16.91 6.55 -6.49
CA ARG A 109 16.00 6.67 -5.36
C ARG A 109 15.34 5.34 -5.08
N PHE A 110 15.14 5.06 -3.80
CA PHE A 110 14.24 4.03 -3.33
C PHE A 110 12.83 4.60 -3.31
N PHE A 111 11.85 3.75 -3.58
CA PHE A 111 10.44 4.10 -3.56
C PHE A 111 9.69 3.17 -2.64
N ARG A 112 8.69 3.71 -1.94
CA ARG A 112 7.73 2.92 -1.19
C ARG A 112 6.35 3.50 -1.34
N LEU A 113 5.35 2.64 -1.31
CA LEU A 113 3.95 3.02 -1.21
C LEU A 113 3.50 2.76 0.22
N ILE A 114 2.85 3.75 0.85
CA ILE A 114 2.29 3.60 2.19
C ILE A 114 0.80 3.92 2.20
N THR A 115 0.10 3.32 3.15
CA THR A 115 -1.32 3.56 3.46
C THR A 115 -1.50 3.58 4.99
N PRO A 116 -2.33 4.48 5.56
CA PRO A 116 -2.96 5.60 4.87
C PRO A 116 -1.91 6.63 4.39
N ALA A 117 -2.31 7.50 3.47
CA ALA A 117 -1.45 8.61 3.06
C ALA A 117 -1.16 9.52 4.26
N ILE A 118 0.11 9.91 4.44
CA ILE A 118 0.50 10.93 5.42
C ILE A 118 0.08 12.31 4.86
N PRO A 119 -0.53 13.18 5.68
CA PRO A 119 -0.92 14.54 5.27
C PRO A 119 0.25 15.40 4.81
#